data_AF-F3MAV8-F1
#
_entry.id   AF-F3MAV8-F1
#
_cell.length_a   1.000
_cell.length_b   1.000
_cell.length_c   1.000
_cell.angle_alpha   90.00
_cell.angle_beta   90.00
_cell.angle_gamma   90.00
#
_symmetry.space_group_name_H-M   'P 1'
#
loop_
_entity.id
_entity.type
_entity.pdbx_description
1 polymer ?
#
loop_
_entity_poly.entity_id
_entity_poly.type
_entity_poly.pdbx_seq_one_letter_code
_entity_poly.pdbx_strand_id
1 'polypeptide(L)' 'MYIIVIALALIGGISTLLVGLSQENKKENPNYERKTRTNLTKLLIIYLVSLIAFIVIWMIFR' A
#
# COMPACT_ATOMS: atom_id res chain seq x y z
N MET A 1 -14.59 -9.03 -14.78
CA MET A 1 -13.15 -8.80 -14.53
C MET A 1 -12.88 -7.78 -13.43
N TYR A 2 -13.51 -6.60 -13.41
CA TYR A 2 -13.25 -5.56 -12.39
C TYR A 2 -13.44 -6.02 -10.93
N ILE A 3 -14.45 -6.85 -10.65
CA ILE A 3 -14.71 -7.38 -9.30
C ILE A 3 -13.52 -8.19 -8.77
N ILE A 4 -12.88 -9.02 -9.60
CA ILE A 4 -11.73 -9.85 -9.21
C ILE A 4 -10.53 -8.96 -8.88
N VAL A 5 -10.28 -7.93 -9.69
CA VAL A 5 -9.18 -6.98 -9.47
C VAL A 5 -9.37 -6.22 -8.16
N ILE A 6 -10.58 -5.72 -7.90
CA ILE A 6 -10.91 -5.01 -6.66
C ILE A 6 -10.77 -5.93 -5.45
N ALA A 7 -11.26 -7.17 -5.53
CA ALA A 7 -11.15 -8.15 -4.45
C ALA A 7 -9.68 -8.45 -4.10
N LEU A 8 -8.84 -8.69 -5.11
CA LEU A 8 -7.41 -8.94 -4.91
C LEU A 8 -6.70 -7.73 -4.29
N ALA A 9 -7.02 -6.52 -4.74
CA ALA A 9 -6.46 -5.29 -4.17
C ALA A 9 -6.84 -5.11 -2.69
N LEU A 10 -8.10 -5.37 -2.33
CA LEU A 10 -8.57 -5.30 -0.95
C LEU A 10 -7.90 -6.35 -0.07
N ILE A 11 -7.82 -7.60 -0.51
CA ILE A 11 -7.16 -8.68 0.23
C ILE A 11 -5.69 -8.33 0.47
N GLY A 12 -4.96 -7.94 -0.58
CA GLY A 12 -3.56 -7.56 -0.47
C GLY A 12 -3.34 -6.37 0.48
N GLY A 13 -4.21 -5.36 0.42
CA GLY A 13 -4.18 -4.21 1.31
C GLY A 13 -4.41 -4.60 2.78
N ILE A 14 -5.45 -5.39 3.05
CA ILE A 14 -5.77 -5.86 4.40
C ILE A 14 -4.63 -6.73 4.96
N SER A 15 -4.13 -7.69 4.18
CA SER A 15 -3.00 -8.53 4.60
C SER A 15 -1.75 -7.70 4.92
N THR A 16 -1.46 -6.66 4.13
CA THR A 16 -0.33 -5.75 4.37
C THR A 16 -0.48 -5.02 5.71
N LEU A 17 -1.70 -4.55 6.03
CA LEU A 17 -1.99 -3.88 7.30
C LEU A 17 -1.89 -4.84 8.48
N LEU A 18 -2.45 -6.05 8.36
CA LEU A 18 -2.40 -7.07 9.42
C LEU A 18 -0.97 -7.46 9.77
N VAL A 19 -0.11 -7.66 8.77
CA VAL A 19 1.31 -7.95 8.99
C VAL A 19 2.00 -6.75 9.64
N GLY A 20 1.81 -5.54 9.12
CA GLY A 20 2.43 -4.33 9.65
C GLY A 20 2.02 -3.99 11.09
N LEU A 21 0.81 -4.37 11.50
CA LEU A 21 0.30 -4.18 12.87
C LEU A 21 0.55 -5.37 13.80
N SER A 22 1.15 -6.45 13.31
CA SER A 22 1.45 -7.66 14.09
C SER A 22 2.27 -7.33 15.34
N GLN A 23 1.72 -7.71 16.51
CA GLN A 23 2.39 -7.52 17.79
C GLN A 23 3.60 -8.45 17.95
N GLU A 24 3.56 -9.62 17.30
CA GLU A 24 4.66 -10.59 17.38
C GLU A 24 5.93 -10.04 16.70
N ASN A 25 5.76 -9.45 15.51
CA ASN A 25 6.85 -8.80 14.79
C ASN A 25 7.44 -7.59 15.54
N LYS A 26 6.60 -6.90 16.34
CA LYS A 26 7.05 -5.80 17.21
C LYS A 26 7.91 -6.29 18.37
N LYS A 27 7.61 -7.45 18.95
CA LYS A 27 8.40 -8.03 20.05
C LYS A 27 9.77 -8.48 19.56
N GLU A 28 9.83 -9.10 18.39
CA GLU A 28 11.08 -9.63 17.81
C GLU A 28 12.04 -8.52 17.35
N ASN A 29 11.50 -7.38 16.91
CA ASN A 29 12.30 -6.29 16.36
C ASN A 29 11.93 -4.92 16.97
N PRO A 30 12.80 -4.33 17.81
CA PRO A 30 12.57 -3.01 18.43
C PRO A 30 12.36 -1.88 17.42
N ASN A 31 12.85 -2.04 16.19
CA ASN A 31 12.71 -1.05 15.11
C ASN A 31 11.54 -1.35 14.17
N TYR A 32 10.72 -2.37 14.45
CA TYR A 32 9.64 -2.81 13.56
C TYR A 32 8.66 -1.70 13.26
N GLU A 33 8.16 -1.01 14.29
CA GLU A 33 7.17 0.04 14.10
C GLU A 33 7.70 1.19 13.25
N ARG A 34 8.96 1.63 13.49
CA ARG A 34 9.59 2.68 12.70
C ARG A 34 9.70 2.27 11.22
N LYS A 35 10.17 1.05 10.96
CA LYS A 35 10.29 0.51 9.59
C LYS A 35 8.93 0.36 8.92
N THR A 36 7.93 -0.17 9.61
CA THR A 36 6.56 -0.31 9.10
C THR A 36 5.97 1.04 8.73
N ARG A 37 6.10 2.06 9.58
CA ARG A 37 5.63 3.43 9.25
C ARG A 37 6.32 3.97 8.01
N THR A 38 7.64 3.88 7.91
CA THR A 38 8.38 4.32 6.71
C THR A 38 7.94 3.57 5.46
N ASN A 39 7.72 2.26 5.55
CA ASN A 39 7.28 1.44 4.42
C ASN A 39 5.86 1.79 3.98
N LEU A 40 4.93 1.99 4.93
CA LEU A 40 3.56 2.44 4.63
C LEU A 40 3.55 3.82 3.98
N THR A 41 4.36 4.76 4.46
CA THR A 41 4.50 6.09 3.82
C THR A 41 5.01 5.97 2.39
N LYS A 42 6.05 5.15 2.15
CA LYS A 42 6.57 4.90 0.79
C LYS A 42 5.50 4.29 -0.11
N LEU A 43 4.76 3.30 0.39
CA LEU A 43 3.68 2.66 -0.36
C LEU A 43 2.60 3.68 -0.76
N LEU A 44 2.19 4.55 0.16
CA LEU A 44 1.22 5.61 -0.09
C LEU A 44 1.74 6.61 -1.14
N ILE A 45 3.00 7.00 -1.07
CA ILE A 45 3.64 7.87 -2.08
C ILE A 45 3.60 7.22 -3.47
N ILE A 46 3.94 5.93 -3.58
CA ILE A 46 3.89 5.20 -4.86
C ILE A 46 2.48 5.22 -5.44
N TYR A 47 1.46 5.01 -4.60
CA TYR A 47 0.06 5.01 -5.04
C TYR A 47 -0.39 6.39 -5.50
N LEU A 48 -0.02 7.45 -4.77
CA LEU A 48 -0.30 8.83 -5.17
C LEU A 48 0.38 9.19 -6.49
N VAL A 49 1.67 8.87 -6.65
CA VAL A 49 2.43 9.14 -7.88
C VAL A 49 1.82 8.39 -9.06
N SER A 50 1.47 7.12 -8.87
CA SER A 50 0.82 6.31 -9.91
C SER A 50 -0.54 6.88 -10.32
N LEU A 51 -1.34 7.34 -9.34
CA LEU A 51 -2.63 7.97 -9.60
C LEU A 51 -2.48 9.29 -10.37
N ILE A 52 -1.53 10.14 -9.96
CA ILE A 52 -1.24 11.39 -10.67
C ILE A 52 -0.79 11.10 -12.10
N ALA A 53 0.13 10.14 -12.29
CA ALA A 53 0.60 9.74 -13.62
C ALA A 53 -0.56 9.25 -14.51
N PHE A 54 -1.46 8.42 -13.96
CA PHE A 54 -2.67 7.98 -14.65
C PHE A 54 -3.55 9.17 -15.09
N ILE A 55 -3.82 10.13 -14.19
CA ILE A 55 -4.64 11.32 -14.48
C ILE A 55 -3.99 12.16 -15.59
N VAL A 56 -2.67 12.39 -15.51
CA VAL A 56 -1.94 13.17 -16.51
C VAL A 56 -2.00 12.50 -17.89
N ILE A 57 -1.74 11.20 -17.96
CA ILE A 57 -1.84 10.43 -19.21
C ILE A 57 -3.26 10.50 -19.75
N TRP A 58 -4.26 10.25 -18.90
CA TRP A 58 -5.67 10.32 -19.29
C TRP A 58 -6.05 11.70 -19.85
N MET A 59 -5.55 12.78 -19.26
CA MET A 59 -5.81 14.14 -19.73
C MET A 59 -5.18 14.44 -21.10
N ILE A 60 -4.02 13.85 -21.41
CA ILE A 60 -3.33 14.04 -22.70
C ILE A 60 -4.05 13.32 -23.84
N PHE A 61 -4.59 12.13 -23.57
CA PHE A 61 -5.21 11.26 -24.59
C PHE A 61 -6.74 11.35 -24.65
N ARG A 62 -7.36 12.26 -23.88
CA ARG A 62 -8.80 12.51 -23.89
C ARG A 62 -9.20 13.53 -24.95
#